data_AF-N1PM66-F1
#
_entry.id   AF-N1PM66-F1
#
_cell.length_a   1.000
_cell.length_b   1.000
_cell.length_c   1.000
_cell.angle_alpha   90.00
_cell.angle_beta   90.00
_cell.angle_gamma   90.00
#
_symmetry.space_group_name_H-M   'P 1'
#
loop_
_entity.id
_entity.type
_entity.pdbx_description
1 polymer ?
#
loop_
_entity_poly.entity_id
_entity_poly.type
_entity_poly.pdbx_seq_one_letter_code
_entity_poly.pdbx_strand_id
1 'polypeptide(L)'
;MISTVTSNTGRVYTIGTLVRRHPQDKNLDIYKAESVGQSFILKHVSEQSFSISQQIADDFSSTERLRVHTDASTKDSILVYPYFRDTLLALIKDDPEFPPLQRLRIMRAVTEAVAELHAKGWVHADIKPDNVLVNWTENDDKVVTGAVLGDFDIACRLSEGESRLTRHAIGNVMWRSPEAQAGLTGRASDVYSLGLVFCYVLGAGELFLLDNYSDLLKAGVTPEQEVLTRHFAYFGPVPESLYTRIPDEAWRTALRSAAQAADLEATERPGLRLRIWGQQMTEPTLDLLSKMNNLDPGARPTIQQVLEHPFWEDAAK
;
A
#
# COMPACT_ATOMS: atom_id res chain seq x y z
N MET A 1 -26.74 15.38 -22.07
CA MET A 1 -27.31 15.44 -20.71
C MET A 1 -26.17 15.44 -19.72
N ILE A 2 -26.19 16.34 -18.74
CA ILE A 2 -25.22 16.32 -17.64
C ILE A 2 -25.65 15.18 -16.70
N SER A 3 -24.75 14.23 -16.44
CA SER A 3 -25.04 13.13 -15.50
C SER A 3 -24.78 13.60 -14.07
N THR A 4 -25.67 13.25 -13.13
CA THR A 4 -25.60 13.69 -11.74
C THR A 4 -25.92 12.56 -10.77
N VAL A 5 -25.34 12.60 -9.58
CA VAL A 5 -25.68 11.74 -8.44
C VAL A 5 -26.17 12.63 -7.31
N THR A 6 -27.25 12.22 -6.65
CA THR A 6 -27.72 12.85 -5.41
C THR A 6 -27.39 11.92 -4.26
N SER A 7 -26.68 12.45 -3.26
CA SER A 7 -26.29 11.68 -2.08
C SER A 7 -27.40 11.60 -1.02
N ASN A 8 -27.15 10.84 0.04
CA ASN A 8 -28.01 10.70 1.20
C ASN A 8 -28.29 12.03 1.92
N THR A 9 -27.35 12.98 1.84
CA THR A 9 -27.52 14.33 2.42
C THR A 9 -28.31 15.28 1.52
N GLY A 10 -28.71 14.82 0.33
CA GLY A 10 -29.40 15.63 -0.69
C GLY A 10 -28.45 16.48 -1.52
N ARG A 11 -27.13 16.40 -1.30
CA ARG A 11 -26.13 17.11 -2.11
C ARG A 11 -26.06 16.50 -3.51
N VAL A 12 -26.02 17.36 -4.52
CA VAL A 12 -25.93 16.96 -5.93
C VAL A 12 -24.48 17.06 -6.41
N TYR A 13 -24.00 16.00 -7.02
CA TYR A 13 -22.66 15.88 -7.62
C TYR A 13 -22.80 15.75 -9.13
N THR A 14 -22.16 16.64 -9.88
CA THR A 14 -22.08 16.59 -11.32
C THR A 14 -20.94 15.67 -11.74
N ILE A 15 -21.25 14.57 -12.42
CA ILE A 15 -20.25 13.61 -12.88
C ILE A 15 -19.46 14.22 -14.03
N GLY A 16 -18.13 14.24 -13.87
CA GLY A 16 -17.18 14.73 -14.87
C GLY A 16 -16.36 13.58 -15.46
N THR A 17 -15.04 13.70 -15.36
CA THR A 17 -14.08 12.82 -16.04
C THR A 17 -13.99 11.44 -15.39
N LEU A 18 -13.92 10.40 -16.21
CA LEU A 18 -13.55 9.05 -15.76
C LEU A 18 -12.09 9.06 -15.26
N VAL A 19 -11.87 8.74 -13.99
CA VAL A 19 -10.55 8.69 -13.35
C VAL A 19 -9.94 7.31 -13.49
N ARG A 20 -10.73 6.25 -13.25
CA ARG A 20 -10.27 4.87 -13.35
C ARG A 20 -11.39 3.99 -13.87
N ARG A 21 -11.05 3.18 -14.88
CA ARG A 21 -11.92 2.13 -15.39
C ARG A 21 -11.73 0.86 -14.56
N HIS A 22 -12.82 0.26 -14.12
CA HIS A 22 -12.78 -1.06 -13.52
C HIS A 22 -12.62 -2.13 -14.62
N PRO A 23 -11.72 -3.09 -14.45
CA PRO A 23 -11.32 -3.99 -15.53
C PRO A 23 -12.43 -4.93 -16.03
N GLN A 24 -13.41 -5.24 -15.18
CA GLN A 24 -14.44 -6.27 -15.46
C GLN A 24 -15.88 -5.74 -15.40
N ASP A 25 -16.11 -4.64 -14.69
CA ASP A 25 -17.46 -4.13 -14.43
C ASP A 25 -17.46 -2.61 -14.50
N LYS A 26 -17.99 -2.06 -15.61
CA LYS A 26 -18.05 -0.62 -15.85
C LYS A 26 -18.90 0.13 -14.82
N ASN A 27 -19.78 -0.57 -14.08
CA ASN A 27 -20.55 0.05 -13.01
C ASN A 27 -19.70 0.36 -11.78
N LEU A 28 -18.48 -0.18 -11.68
CA LEU A 28 -17.51 0.09 -10.63
C LEU A 28 -16.45 1.12 -11.06
N ASP A 29 -16.67 1.81 -12.18
CA ASP A 29 -15.82 2.90 -12.64
C ASP A 29 -15.78 4.04 -11.61
N ILE A 30 -14.61 4.69 -11.51
CA ILE A 30 -14.37 5.80 -10.59
C ILE A 30 -14.38 7.10 -11.38
N TYR A 31 -15.18 8.06 -10.93
CA TYR A 31 -15.36 9.35 -11.61
C TYR A 31 -14.91 10.51 -10.74
N LYS A 32 -14.32 11.53 -11.38
CA LYS A 32 -14.21 12.85 -10.80
C LYS A 32 -15.56 13.54 -10.95
N ALA A 33 -16.02 14.20 -9.89
CA ALA A 33 -17.25 14.95 -9.87
C ALA A 33 -17.05 16.32 -9.25
N GLU A 34 -17.96 17.25 -9.52
CA GLU A 34 -17.96 18.59 -8.98
C GLU A 34 -19.23 18.85 -8.18
N SER A 35 -19.12 19.52 -7.05
CA SER A 35 -20.28 19.98 -6.28
C SER A 35 -19.95 21.27 -5.54
N VAL A 36 -20.68 22.35 -5.81
CA VAL A 36 -20.49 23.67 -5.18
C VAL A 36 -19.05 24.18 -5.36
N GLY A 37 -18.48 24.01 -6.57
CA GLY A 37 -17.13 24.49 -6.91
C GLY A 37 -15.98 23.70 -6.29
N GLN A 38 -16.26 22.52 -5.71
CA GLN A 38 -15.26 21.61 -5.17
C GLN A 38 -15.27 20.27 -5.90
N SER A 39 -14.07 19.73 -6.13
CA SER A 39 -13.87 18.42 -6.75
C SER A 39 -14.00 17.27 -5.73
N PHE A 40 -14.62 16.18 -6.17
CA PHE A 40 -14.81 14.94 -5.44
C PHE A 40 -14.49 13.73 -6.32
N ILE A 41 -14.37 12.58 -5.67
CA ILE A 41 -14.35 11.27 -6.33
C ILE A 41 -15.62 10.52 -5.97
N LEU A 42 -16.34 10.05 -6.99
CA LEU A 42 -17.44 9.11 -6.86
C LEU A 42 -16.90 7.71 -7.13
N LYS A 43 -16.93 6.85 -6.11
CA LYS A 43 -16.50 5.46 -6.19
C LYS A 43 -17.72 4.57 -6.00
N HIS A 44 -18.13 3.90 -7.06
CA HIS A 44 -19.07 2.79 -6.95
C HIS A 44 -18.38 1.60 -6.29
N VAL A 45 -19.07 0.96 -5.34
CA VAL A 45 -18.50 -0.11 -4.54
C VAL A 45 -19.48 -1.26 -4.36
N SER A 46 -18.95 -2.45 -4.06
CA SER A 46 -19.77 -3.57 -3.61
C SER A 46 -20.42 -3.27 -2.26
N GLU A 47 -21.50 -3.98 -1.92
CA GLU A 47 -22.13 -3.88 -0.59
C GLU A 47 -21.13 -4.14 0.55
N GLN A 48 -20.23 -5.11 0.37
CA GLN A 48 -19.20 -5.44 1.35
C GLN A 48 -18.24 -4.26 1.57
N SER A 49 -17.71 -3.68 0.49
CA SER A 49 -16.78 -2.54 0.55
C SER A 49 -17.47 -1.29 1.09
N PHE A 50 -18.77 -1.11 0.78
CA PHE A 50 -19.59 -0.04 1.34
C PHE A 50 -19.71 -0.17 2.87
N SER A 51 -20.03 -1.37 3.37
CA SER A 51 -20.14 -1.62 4.81
C SER A 51 -18.81 -1.43 5.55
N ILE A 52 -17.69 -1.89 4.99
CA ILE A 52 -16.36 -1.67 5.58
C ILE A 52 -16.05 -0.16 5.62
N SER A 53 -16.34 0.55 4.54
CA SER A 53 -16.09 2.00 4.47
C SER A 53 -16.92 2.79 5.47
N GLN A 54 -18.16 2.37 5.77
CA GLN A 54 -18.97 2.96 6.84
C GLN A 54 -18.34 2.76 8.21
N GLN A 55 -17.91 1.54 8.54
CA GLN A 55 -17.26 1.26 9.83
C GLN A 55 -15.97 2.08 10.01
N ILE A 56 -15.18 2.22 8.95
CA ILE A 56 -14.00 3.09 8.95
C ILE A 56 -14.41 4.55 9.17
N ALA A 57 -15.48 5.05 8.53
CA ALA A 57 -15.91 6.42 8.73
C ALA A 57 -16.39 6.70 10.16
N ASP A 58 -17.10 5.74 10.76
CA ASP A 58 -17.56 5.83 12.15
C ASP A 58 -16.36 5.87 13.12
N ASP A 59 -15.40 4.96 12.92
CA ASP A 59 -14.20 4.89 13.75
C ASP A 59 -13.28 6.10 13.55
N PHE A 60 -13.21 6.70 12.36
CA PHE A 60 -12.21 7.71 12.01
C PHE A 60 -12.81 9.05 11.55
N SER A 61 -13.93 9.46 12.14
CA SER A 61 -14.66 10.69 11.76
C SER A 61 -13.87 12.00 11.85
N SER A 62 -12.79 12.05 12.64
CA SER A 62 -11.96 13.25 12.85
C SER A 62 -10.51 13.12 12.36
N THR A 63 -10.19 12.08 11.58
CA THR A 63 -8.83 11.87 11.07
C THR A 63 -8.49 12.89 9.98
N GLU A 64 -7.24 13.33 9.95
CA GLU A 64 -6.67 14.10 8.84
C GLU A 64 -5.69 13.24 8.00
N ARG A 65 -5.49 11.97 8.38
CA ARG A 65 -4.47 11.08 7.83
C ARG A 65 -5.04 9.94 6.99
N LEU A 66 -6.33 9.63 7.16
CA LEU A 66 -7.02 8.63 6.37
C LEU A 66 -8.01 9.29 5.41
N ARG A 67 -8.11 8.76 4.18
CA ARG A 67 -9.09 9.22 3.19
C ARG A 67 -10.44 8.55 3.44
N VAL A 68 -11.21 9.13 4.35
CA VAL A 68 -12.58 8.70 4.66
C VAL A 68 -13.56 9.33 3.67
N HIS A 69 -14.65 8.62 3.34
CA HIS A 69 -15.71 9.19 2.52
C HIS A 69 -16.47 10.27 3.32
N THR A 70 -16.81 11.38 2.68
CA THR A 70 -17.50 12.51 3.31
C THR A 70 -19.01 12.49 3.07
N ASP A 71 -19.46 11.67 2.11
CA ASP A 71 -20.85 11.53 1.74
C ASP A 71 -21.06 10.19 1.01
N ALA A 72 -22.30 9.79 0.77
CA ALA A 72 -22.60 8.54 0.07
C ALA A 72 -23.99 8.58 -0.59
N SER A 73 -24.21 7.78 -1.64
CA SER A 73 -25.56 7.38 -2.09
C SER A 73 -25.73 5.90 -1.80
N THR A 74 -26.56 5.56 -0.80
CA THR A 74 -26.88 4.16 -0.48
C THR A 74 -27.67 3.51 -1.60
N LYS A 75 -28.57 4.27 -2.23
CA LYS A 75 -29.38 3.79 -3.36
C LYS A 75 -28.53 3.31 -4.53
N ASP A 76 -27.44 4.04 -4.81
CA ASP A 76 -26.60 3.77 -5.97
C ASP A 76 -25.28 3.05 -5.60
N SER A 77 -25.10 2.69 -4.32
CA SER A 77 -23.86 2.11 -3.76
C SER A 77 -22.61 2.93 -4.10
N ILE A 78 -22.71 4.26 -3.93
CA ILE A 78 -21.63 5.21 -4.21
C ILE A 78 -21.10 5.78 -2.91
N LEU A 79 -19.78 5.79 -2.77
CA LEU A 79 -19.07 6.55 -1.76
C LEU A 79 -18.45 7.80 -2.39
N VAL A 80 -18.55 8.93 -1.68
CA VAL A 80 -18.03 10.22 -2.13
C VAL A 80 -16.80 10.57 -1.30
N TYR A 81 -15.66 10.75 -1.96
CA TYR A 81 -14.40 11.09 -1.30
C TYR A 81 -13.92 12.49 -1.71
N PRO A 82 -13.21 13.20 -0.81
CA PRO A 82 -12.46 14.39 -1.19
C PRO A 82 -11.48 14.08 -2.32
N TYR A 83 -11.40 14.95 -3.34
CA TYR A 83 -10.43 14.79 -4.41
C TYR A 83 -9.00 15.12 -3.92
N PHE A 84 -8.04 14.35 -4.40
CA PHE A 84 -6.62 14.62 -4.26
C PHE A 84 -6.01 14.70 -5.65
N ARG A 85 -5.00 15.55 -5.80
CA ARG A 85 -4.36 15.84 -7.08
C ARG A 85 -3.77 14.58 -7.70
N ASP A 86 -2.93 13.87 -6.93
CA ASP A 86 -2.19 12.70 -7.40
C ASP A 86 -2.23 11.54 -6.39
N THR A 87 -1.85 10.35 -6.87
CA THR A 87 -1.39 9.25 -6.02
C THR A 87 0.13 9.36 -5.86
N LEU A 88 0.70 8.78 -4.80
CA LEU A 88 2.16 8.71 -4.64
C LEU A 88 2.81 7.93 -5.80
N LEU A 89 2.12 6.92 -6.36
CA LEU A 89 2.62 6.22 -7.54
C LEU A 89 2.79 7.17 -8.72
N ALA A 90 1.71 7.88 -9.09
CA ALA A 90 1.71 8.80 -10.23
C ALA A 90 2.71 9.93 -10.01
N LEU A 91 2.72 10.51 -8.81
CA LEU A 91 3.62 11.61 -8.45
C LEU A 91 5.10 11.26 -8.68
N ILE A 92 5.55 10.11 -8.15
CA ILE A 92 6.96 9.71 -8.25
C ILE A 92 7.31 9.23 -9.67
N LYS A 93 6.35 8.63 -10.37
CA LYS A 93 6.55 8.18 -11.76
C LYS A 93 6.66 9.35 -12.73
N ASP A 94 5.80 10.35 -12.59
CA ASP A 94 5.74 11.51 -13.47
C ASP A 94 6.80 12.56 -13.10
N ASP A 95 7.20 12.62 -11.84
CA ASP A 95 8.27 13.50 -11.34
C ASP A 95 9.26 12.72 -10.44
N PRO A 96 10.18 11.95 -11.03
CA PRO A 96 11.23 11.23 -10.29
C PRO A 96 12.20 12.11 -9.51
N GLU A 97 12.15 13.44 -9.70
CA GLU A 97 12.93 14.44 -8.97
C GLU A 97 12.09 15.22 -7.93
N PHE A 98 10.84 14.78 -7.66
CA PHE A 98 9.99 15.40 -6.64
C PHE A 98 10.75 15.55 -5.31
N PRO A 99 10.73 16.71 -4.63
CA PRO A 99 11.71 17.02 -3.59
C PRO A 99 11.80 15.93 -2.49
N PRO A 100 12.99 15.40 -2.18
CA PRO A 100 13.14 14.29 -1.23
C PRO A 100 12.51 14.55 0.14
N LEU A 101 12.67 15.76 0.68
CA LEU A 101 12.05 16.14 1.95
C LEU A 101 10.52 16.08 1.90
N GLN A 102 9.91 16.43 0.77
CA GLN A 102 8.46 16.34 0.60
C GLN A 102 7.97 14.89 0.51
N ARG A 103 8.77 14.02 -0.11
CA ARG A 103 8.51 12.57 -0.09
C ARG A 103 8.52 11.99 1.32
N LEU A 104 9.49 12.40 2.13
CA LEU A 104 9.60 11.99 3.53
C LEU A 104 8.42 12.50 4.37
N ARG A 105 7.93 13.72 4.10
CA ARG A 105 6.69 14.23 4.72
C ARG A 105 5.47 13.38 4.35
N ILE A 106 5.36 12.91 3.12
CA ILE A 106 4.31 11.96 2.71
C ILE A 106 4.46 10.65 3.48
N MET A 107 5.65 10.07 3.53
CA MET A 107 5.89 8.80 4.24
C MET A 107 5.62 8.89 5.74
N ARG A 108 5.94 10.02 6.37
CA ARG A 108 5.60 10.28 7.76
C ARG A 108 4.08 10.29 7.96
N ALA A 109 3.35 11.03 7.14
CA ALA A 109 1.89 11.09 7.19
C ALA A 109 1.24 9.71 7.01
N VAL A 110 1.74 8.89 6.09
CA VAL A 110 1.23 7.53 5.86
C VAL A 110 1.55 6.61 7.03
N THR A 111 2.74 6.72 7.63
CA THR A 111 3.10 5.92 8.81
C THR A 111 2.21 6.26 10.00
N GLU A 112 1.90 7.55 10.19
CA GLU A 112 0.94 8.03 11.20
C GLU A 112 -0.48 7.49 10.90
N ALA A 113 -0.91 7.47 9.64
CA ALA A 113 -2.20 6.90 9.23
C ALA A 113 -2.30 5.40 9.56
N VAL A 114 -1.23 4.63 9.32
CA VAL A 114 -1.19 3.20 9.67
C VAL A 114 -1.23 3.01 11.18
N ALA A 115 -0.57 3.89 11.95
CA ALA A 115 -0.64 3.87 13.40
C ALA A 115 -2.06 4.12 13.92
N GLU A 116 -2.80 5.08 13.35
CA GLU A 116 -4.21 5.32 13.66
C GLU A 116 -5.07 4.07 13.40
N LEU A 117 -4.89 3.42 12.24
CA LEU A 117 -5.60 2.17 11.91
C LEU A 117 -5.31 1.07 12.93
N HIS A 118 -4.02 0.79 13.16
CA HIS A 118 -3.58 -0.32 14.01
C HIS A 118 -4.04 -0.13 15.46
N ALA A 119 -4.08 1.11 15.95
CA ALA A 119 -4.56 1.46 17.29
C ALA A 119 -6.04 1.13 17.52
N LYS A 120 -6.88 1.12 16.46
CA LYS A 120 -8.30 0.75 16.55
C LYS A 120 -8.60 -0.69 16.11
N GLY A 121 -7.56 -1.46 15.83
CA GLY A 121 -7.68 -2.85 15.44
C GLY A 121 -7.75 -3.09 13.93
N TRP A 122 -7.63 -2.05 13.11
CA TRP A 122 -7.71 -2.19 11.67
C TRP A 122 -6.37 -2.55 11.05
N VAL A 123 -6.41 -3.49 10.10
CA VAL A 123 -5.32 -3.84 9.19
C VAL A 123 -5.75 -3.45 7.78
N HIS A 124 -4.89 -2.71 7.08
CA HIS A 124 -5.19 -2.17 5.75
C HIS A 124 -5.19 -3.26 4.67
N ALA A 125 -4.23 -4.19 4.73
CA ALA A 125 -4.05 -5.32 3.82
C ALA A 125 -3.70 -4.97 2.35
N ASP A 126 -3.79 -3.71 1.93
CA ASP A 126 -3.40 -3.24 0.59
C ASP A 126 -2.57 -1.93 0.59
N ILE A 127 -1.57 -1.82 1.47
CA ILE A 127 -0.70 -0.63 1.46
C ILE A 127 0.18 -0.65 0.21
N LYS A 128 0.08 0.40 -0.60
CA LYS A 128 0.83 0.60 -1.85
C LYS A 128 0.83 2.08 -2.25
N PRO A 129 1.71 2.52 -3.16
CA PRO A 129 1.80 3.94 -3.55
C PRO A 129 0.52 4.47 -4.21
N ASP A 130 -0.27 3.64 -4.91
CA ASP A 130 -1.56 4.05 -5.48
C ASP A 130 -2.59 4.48 -4.44
N ASN A 131 -2.48 3.91 -3.23
CA ASN A 131 -3.42 4.13 -2.14
C ASN A 131 -2.98 5.29 -1.23
N VAL A 132 -1.82 5.87 -1.48
CA VAL A 132 -1.36 7.10 -0.83
C VAL A 132 -1.72 8.29 -1.71
N LEU A 133 -2.61 9.16 -1.24
CA LEU A 133 -3.10 10.29 -2.02
C LEU A 133 -2.47 11.59 -1.54
N VAL A 134 -2.09 12.44 -2.49
CA VAL A 134 -1.24 13.60 -2.24
C VAL A 134 -1.81 14.86 -2.90
N ASN A 135 -1.79 15.94 -2.13
CA ASN A 135 -1.95 17.31 -2.62
C ASN A 135 -0.62 18.05 -2.44
N TRP A 136 -0.26 18.87 -3.43
CA TRP A 136 0.98 19.63 -3.45
C TRP A 136 0.82 20.92 -4.26
N THR A 137 1.71 21.89 -4.06
CA THR A 137 1.68 23.20 -4.75
C THR A 137 2.30 23.13 -6.14
N GLU A 138 1.61 23.62 -7.17
CA GLU A 138 2.09 23.55 -8.57
C GLU A 138 3.23 24.54 -8.92
N ASN A 139 3.78 25.22 -7.92
CA ASN A 139 4.94 26.09 -8.10
C ASN A 139 6.25 25.28 -8.03
N ASP A 140 7.37 25.94 -8.33
CA ASP A 140 8.69 25.31 -8.37
C ASP A 140 9.09 24.63 -7.05
N ASP A 141 8.55 25.10 -5.91
CA ASP A 141 8.83 24.55 -4.58
C ASP A 141 8.15 23.19 -4.31
N LYS A 142 7.11 22.83 -5.08
CA LYS A 142 6.39 21.54 -5.03
C LYS A 142 6.06 21.06 -3.60
N VAL A 143 5.56 21.96 -2.76
CA VAL A 143 5.33 21.70 -1.34
C VAL A 143 4.11 20.81 -1.16
N VAL A 144 4.26 19.70 -0.43
CA VAL A 144 3.13 18.85 -0.05
C VAL A 144 2.24 19.58 0.95
N THR A 145 0.96 19.65 0.62
CA THR A 145 -0.11 20.31 1.39
C THR A 145 -1.07 19.32 2.03
N GLY A 146 -1.07 18.05 1.59
CA GLY A 146 -1.82 16.98 2.23
C GLY A 146 -1.38 15.62 1.73
N ALA A 147 -1.32 14.64 2.64
CA ALA A 147 -1.00 13.25 2.32
C ALA A 147 -1.86 12.34 3.20
N VAL A 148 -2.61 11.43 2.58
CA VAL A 148 -3.52 10.51 3.28
C VAL A 148 -3.40 9.10 2.73
N LEU A 149 -3.61 8.11 3.59
CA LEU A 149 -3.79 6.71 3.18
C LEU A 149 -5.28 6.46 2.90
N GLY A 150 -5.61 5.80 1.80
CA GLY A 150 -6.98 5.49 1.42
C GLY A 150 -7.14 4.11 0.80
N ASP A 151 -8.38 3.82 0.39
CA ASP A 151 -8.82 2.54 -0.18
C ASP A 151 -8.81 1.37 0.83
N PHE A 152 -9.86 1.31 1.64
CA PHE A 152 -10.03 0.33 2.72
C PHE A 152 -10.92 -0.85 2.32
N ASP A 153 -11.15 -1.08 1.02
CA ASP A 153 -12.14 -2.07 0.54
C ASP A 153 -11.91 -3.50 1.05
N ILE A 154 -10.66 -3.83 1.38
CA ILE A 154 -10.26 -5.14 1.89
C ILE A 154 -9.71 -5.08 3.32
N ALA A 155 -9.82 -3.93 3.98
CA ALA A 155 -9.37 -3.76 5.36
C ALA A 155 -10.14 -4.71 6.28
N CYS A 156 -9.51 -5.13 7.37
CA CYS A 156 -10.16 -6.00 8.34
C CYS A 156 -9.79 -5.65 9.77
N ARG A 157 -10.70 -5.96 10.69
CA ARG A 157 -10.49 -5.75 12.12
C ARG A 157 -9.94 -7.01 12.76
N LEU A 158 -8.82 -6.89 13.47
CA LEU A 158 -8.12 -7.98 14.13
C LEU A 158 -7.71 -7.57 15.54
N SER A 159 -7.78 -8.51 16.48
CA SER A 159 -7.23 -8.29 17.82
C SER A 159 -5.70 -8.22 17.76
N GLU A 160 -5.06 -7.75 18.82
CA GLU A 160 -3.60 -7.70 18.89
C GLU A 160 -3.00 -9.10 18.74
N GLY A 161 -1.95 -9.23 17.93
CA GLY A 161 -1.30 -10.52 17.65
C GLY A 161 -2.05 -11.46 16.69
N GLU A 162 -3.30 -11.16 16.32
CA GLU A 162 -4.06 -11.99 15.39
C GLU A 162 -3.67 -11.76 13.93
N SER A 163 -3.95 -12.77 13.10
CA SER A 163 -3.82 -12.72 11.64
C SER A 163 -5.06 -13.35 11.00
N ARG A 164 -5.45 -12.84 9.85
CA ARG A 164 -6.54 -13.36 9.04
C ARG A 164 -5.99 -14.31 8.00
N LEU A 165 -6.50 -15.55 7.97
CA LEU A 165 -6.27 -16.49 6.87
C LEU A 165 -7.41 -16.38 5.85
N THR A 166 -7.07 -16.14 4.59
CA THR A 166 -8.03 -16.12 3.48
C THR A 166 -7.75 -17.28 2.52
N ARG A 167 -8.80 -17.77 1.84
CA ARG A 167 -8.66 -18.84 0.83
C ARG A 167 -7.75 -18.43 -0.32
N HIS A 168 -7.90 -17.18 -0.76
CA HIS A 168 -7.06 -16.57 -1.76
C HIS A 168 -6.42 -15.35 -1.17
N ALA A 169 -5.22 -15.07 -1.64
CA ALA A 169 -4.43 -13.98 -1.16
C ALA A 169 -5.03 -12.64 -1.64
N ILE A 170 -5.06 -11.64 -0.76
CA ILE A 170 -5.78 -10.36 -0.97
C ILE A 170 -4.80 -9.19 -1.04
N GLY A 171 -5.14 -8.13 -1.78
CA GLY A 171 -4.28 -6.97 -2.00
C GLY A 171 -3.39 -7.11 -3.23
N ASN A 172 -2.64 -6.06 -3.54
CA ASN A 172 -1.78 -6.01 -4.72
C ASN A 172 -0.54 -6.92 -4.56
N VAL A 173 -0.38 -7.91 -5.45
CA VAL A 173 0.75 -8.86 -5.49
C VAL A 173 2.12 -8.22 -5.32
N MET A 174 2.34 -7.02 -5.86
CA MET A 174 3.61 -6.31 -5.83
C MET A 174 4.03 -5.82 -4.44
N TRP A 175 3.05 -5.55 -3.59
CA TRP A 175 3.27 -4.88 -2.30
C TRP A 175 3.02 -5.81 -1.11
N ARG A 176 2.67 -7.07 -1.36
CA ARG A 176 2.35 -8.03 -0.30
C ARG A 176 3.61 -8.59 0.37
N SER A 177 3.49 -8.77 1.68
CA SER A 177 4.44 -9.57 2.46
C SER A 177 4.45 -11.03 2.02
N PRO A 178 5.54 -11.79 2.23
CA PRO A 178 5.61 -13.21 1.87
C PRO A 178 4.49 -14.06 2.48
N GLU A 179 4.12 -13.81 3.73
CA GLU A 179 3.02 -14.53 4.37
C GLU A 179 1.64 -14.13 3.82
N ALA A 180 1.48 -12.87 3.39
CA ALA A 180 0.27 -12.41 2.71
C ALA A 180 0.15 -12.95 1.28
N GLN A 181 1.26 -13.38 0.65
CA GLN A 181 1.19 -14.17 -0.60
C GLN A 181 0.47 -15.50 -0.37
N ALA A 182 0.70 -16.12 0.78
CA ALA A 182 0.04 -17.34 1.21
C ALA A 182 -1.34 -17.11 1.89
N GLY A 183 -1.90 -15.89 1.79
CA GLY A 183 -3.21 -15.55 2.32
C GLY A 183 -3.26 -15.29 3.83
N LEU A 184 -2.11 -15.23 4.52
CA LEU A 184 -2.04 -14.88 5.94
C LEU A 184 -1.71 -13.40 6.10
N THR A 185 -2.67 -12.59 6.53
CA THR A 185 -2.51 -11.12 6.62
C THR A 185 -2.71 -10.63 8.05
N GLY A 186 -1.83 -9.75 8.52
CA GLY A 186 -1.95 -9.08 9.82
C GLY A 186 -1.22 -7.73 9.85
N ARG A 187 -1.09 -7.13 11.03
CA ARG A 187 -0.40 -5.83 11.20
C ARG A 187 1.05 -5.86 10.71
N ALA A 188 1.76 -6.97 10.93
CA ALA A 188 3.12 -7.14 10.43
C ALA A 188 3.19 -7.14 8.89
N SER A 189 2.12 -7.58 8.22
CA SER A 189 2.03 -7.54 6.75
C SER A 189 1.92 -6.09 6.26
N ASP A 190 1.12 -5.24 6.93
CA ASP A 190 1.05 -3.80 6.63
C ASP A 190 2.42 -3.11 6.79
N VAL A 191 3.17 -3.45 7.86
CA VAL A 191 4.52 -2.89 8.10
C VAL A 191 5.48 -3.26 6.97
N TYR A 192 5.43 -4.50 6.49
CA TYR A 192 6.25 -4.93 5.36
C TYR A 192 5.87 -4.21 4.07
N SER A 193 4.57 -4.14 3.76
CA SER A 193 4.06 -3.39 2.60
C SER A 193 4.49 -1.93 2.64
N LEU A 194 4.40 -1.30 3.82
CA LEU A 194 4.89 0.07 4.03
C LEU A 194 6.41 0.16 3.79
N GLY A 195 7.20 -0.81 4.25
CA GLY A 195 8.64 -0.88 4.00
C GLY A 195 9.00 -0.93 2.51
N LEU A 196 8.22 -1.67 1.71
CA LEU A 196 8.35 -1.64 0.25
C LEU A 196 8.04 -0.26 -0.32
N VAL A 197 7.00 0.43 0.19
CA VAL A 197 6.69 1.82 -0.22
C VAL A 197 7.83 2.76 0.13
N PHE A 198 8.48 2.61 1.30
CA PHE A 198 9.70 3.35 1.63
C PHE A 198 10.80 3.10 0.61
N CYS A 199 11.07 1.83 0.25
CA CYS A 199 12.07 1.50 -0.76
C CYS A 199 11.76 2.18 -2.11
N TYR A 200 10.50 2.14 -2.55
CA TYR A 200 10.05 2.80 -3.77
C TYR A 200 10.33 4.31 -3.75
N VAL A 201 9.93 4.97 -2.67
CA VAL A 201 10.05 6.43 -2.52
C VAL A 201 11.49 6.91 -2.41
N LEU A 202 12.36 6.10 -1.78
CA LEU A 202 13.79 6.36 -1.62
C LEU A 202 14.63 6.02 -2.86
N GLY A 203 13.99 5.75 -4.00
CA GLY A 203 14.66 5.59 -5.29
C GLY A 203 15.01 4.15 -5.66
N ALA A 204 14.54 3.16 -4.91
CA ALA A 204 14.72 1.75 -5.23
C ALA A 204 13.52 1.15 -6.01
N GLY A 205 12.62 1.98 -6.54
CA GLY A 205 11.35 1.56 -7.13
C GLY A 205 11.47 0.57 -8.30
N GLU A 206 12.49 0.71 -9.15
CA GLU A 206 12.74 -0.20 -10.27
C GLU A 206 13.04 -1.64 -9.83
N LEU A 207 13.53 -1.85 -8.60
CA LEU A 207 13.76 -3.19 -8.07
C LEU A 207 12.43 -3.93 -7.81
N PHE A 208 11.39 -3.20 -7.45
CA PHE A 208 10.14 -3.78 -6.96
C PHE A 208 9.05 -3.84 -8.00
N LEU A 209 9.06 -3.00 -9.04
CA LEU A 209 7.99 -3.00 -10.04
C LEU A 209 8.15 -4.14 -11.07
N LEU A 210 7.00 -4.72 -11.47
CA LEU A 210 6.91 -5.72 -12.53
C LEU A 210 6.19 -5.12 -13.73
N ASP A 211 6.94 -4.85 -14.79
CA ASP A 211 6.39 -4.30 -16.04
C ASP A 211 6.11 -5.39 -17.09
N ASN A 212 6.52 -6.63 -16.85
CA ASN A 212 6.56 -7.72 -17.83
C ASN A 212 5.59 -8.89 -17.52
N TYR A 213 4.44 -8.63 -16.91
CA TYR A 213 3.43 -9.64 -16.54
C TYR A 213 3.10 -10.61 -17.69
N SER A 214 2.94 -10.11 -18.92
CA SER A 214 2.60 -10.95 -20.06
C SER A 214 3.70 -11.97 -20.39
N ASP A 215 4.97 -11.60 -20.23
CA ASP A 215 6.09 -12.45 -20.58
C ASP A 215 6.36 -13.49 -19.49
N LEU A 216 6.19 -13.12 -18.21
CA LEU A 216 6.23 -14.06 -17.09
C LEU A 216 5.21 -15.18 -17.27
N LEU A 217 3.96 -14.82 -17.60
CA LEU A 217 2.90 -15.80 -17.81
C LEU A 217 3.17 -16.73 -18.99
N LYS A 218 3.78 -16.23 -20.09
CA LYS A 218 4.21 -17.08 -21.22
C LYS A 218 5.32 -18.05 -20.82
N ALA A 219 6.19 -17.65 -19.90
CA ALA A 219 7.24 -18.50 -19.34
C ALA A 219 6.73 -19.47 -18.25
N GLY A 220 5.44 -19.44 -17.92
CA GLY A 220 4.84 -20.27 -16.88
C GLY A 220 5.16 -19.82 -15.45
N VAL A 221 5.67 -18.59 -15.28
CA VAL A 221 5.98 -17.98 -13.99
C VAL A 221 4.80 -17.11 -13.55
N THR A 222 4.26 -17.38 -12.36
CA THR A 222 3.20 -16.51 -11.83
C THR A 222 3.80 -15.22 -11.23
N PRO A 223 3.04 -14.11 -11.20
CA PRO A 223 3.49 -12.89 -10.56
C PRO A 223 3.89 -13.10 -9.09
N GLU A 224 3.16 -13.93 -8.35
CA GLU A 224 3.47 -14.26 -6.96
C GLU A 224 4.85 -14.94 -6.83
N GLN A 225 5.17 -15.87 -7.72
CA GLN A 225 6.47 -16.56 -7.72
C GLN A 225 7.63 -15.61 -7.99
N GLU A 226 7.48 -14.74 -8.98
CA GLU A 226 8.49 -13.73 -9.32
C GLU A 226 8.68 -12.73 -8.18
N VAL A 227 7.60 -12.18 -7.63
CA VAL A 227 7.66 -11.23 -6.50
C VAL A 227 8.31 -11.87 -5.28
N LEU A 228 7.94 -13.12 -4.93
CA LEU A 228 8.55 -13.84 -3.82
C LEU A 228 10.05 -14.04 -4.02
N THR A 229 10.46 -14.47 -5.22
CA THR A 229 11.87 -14.69 -5.54
C THR A 229 12.67 -13.39 -5.41
N ARG A 230 12.16 -12.27 -5.93
CA ARG A 230 12.79 -10.95 -5.77
C ARG A 230 12.88 -10.51 -4.32
N HIS A 231 11.78 -10.57 -3.58
CA HIS A 231 11.76 -10.19 -2.17
C HIS A 231 12.76 -11.03 -1.36
N PHE A 232 12.83 -12.33 -1.63
CA PHE A 232 13.81 -13.21 -0.98
C PHE A 232 15.23 -12.94 -1.45
N ALA A 233 15.46 -12.52 -2.69
CA ALA A 233 16.78 -12.11 -3.18
C ALA A 233 17.25 -10.82 -2.50
N TYR A 234 16.34 -9.89 -2.22
CA TYR A 234 16.65 -8.60 -1.60
C TYR A 234 16.81 -8.69 -0.09
N PHE A 235 15.87 -9.35 0.59
CA PHE A 235 15.78 -9.34 2.06
C PHE A 235 16.18 -10.65 2.72
N GLY A 236 16.59 -11.65 1.94
CA GLY A 236 17.04 -12.94 2.44
C GLY A 236 18.36 -12.90 3.22
N PRO A 237 18.70 -14.02 3.91
CA PRO A 237 18.10 -15.35 3.78
C PRO A 237 16.72 -15.49 4.46
N VAL A 238 15.92 -16.45 4.00
CA VAL A 238 14.56 -16.69 4.52
C VAL A 238 14.61 -17.53 5.80
N PRO A 239 14.05 -17.06 6.94
CA PRO A 239 14.10 -17.78 8.21
C PRO A 239 13.07 -18.92 8.27
N GLU A 240 13.37 -19.96 9.05
CA GLU A 240 12.43 -21.09 9.24
C GLU A 240 11.10 -20.67 9.86
N SER A 241 11.12 -19.62 10.70
CA SER A 241 9.94 -19.06 11.34
C SER A 241 8.88 -18.55 10.35
N LEU A 242 9.27 -18.16 9.13
CA LEU A 242 8.29 -17.82 8.09
C LEU A 242 7.48 -19.05 7.71
N TYR A 243 8.13 -20.17 7.40
CA TYR A 243 7.44 -21.38 6.94
C TYR A 243 6.56 -22.01 8.02
N THR A 244 7.00 -21.99 9.29
CA THR A 244 6.23 -22.56 10.40
C THR A 244 4.91 -21.82 10.65
N ARG A 245 4.81 -20.55 10.23
CA ARG A 245 3.58 -19.74 10.34
C ARG A 245 2.57 -20.03 9.23
N ILE A 246 3.02 -20.59 8.11
CA ILE A 246 2.13 -20.84 6.96
C ILE A 246 1.40 -22.18 7.17
N PRO A 247 0.06 -22.18 7.28
CA PRO A 247 -0.70 -23.40 7.54
C PRO A 247 -0.78 -24.34 6.32
N ASP A 248 -0.74 -23.78 5.11
CA ASP A 248 -0.87 -24.52 3.86
C ASP A 248 0.47 -25.14 3.39
N GLU A 249 0.48 -26.45 3.12
CA GLU A 249 1.69 -27.20 2.74
C GLU A 249 2.20 -26.86 1.33
N ALA A 250 1.29 -26.60 0.39
CA ALA A 250 1.64 -26.21 -0.96
C ALA A 250 2.33 -24.84 -0.95
N TRP A 251 1.83 -23.90 -0.14
CA TRP A 251 2.48 -22.60 0.07
C TRP A 251 3.81 -22.70 0.80
N ARG A 252 3.94 -23.55 1.82
CA ARG A 252 5.26 -23.81 2.43
C ARG A 252 6.27 -24.30 1.40
N THR A 253 5.86 -25.23 0.55
CA THR A 253 6.70 -25.77 -0.54
C THR A 253 7.07 -24.67 -1.54
N ALA A 254 6.09 -23.87 -1.99
CA ALA A 254 6.31 -22.77 -2.93
C ALA A 254 7.28 -21.71 -2.38
N LEU A 255 7.13 -21.31 -1.12
CA LEU A 255 8.03 -20.36 -0.47
C LEU A 255 9.46 -20.91 -0.36
N ARG A 256 9.63 -22.20 -0.04
CA ARG A 256 10.96 -22.84 -0.02
C ARG A 256 11.61 -22.88 -1.40
N SER A 257 10.85 -23.20 -2.45
CA SER A 257 11.35 -23.17 -3.82
C SER A 257 11.78 -21.77 -4.24
N ALA A 258 10.98 -20.74 -3.94
CA ALA A 258 11.33 -19.36 -4.20
C ALA A 258 12.59 -18.92 -3.42
N ALA A 259 12.73 -19.36 -2.16
CA ALA A 259 13.91 -19.07 -1.34
C ALA A 259 15.18 -19.68 -1.93
N GLN A 260 15.11 -20.93 -2.40
CA GLN A 260 16.23 -21.60 -3.07
C GLN A 260 16.64 -20.88 -4.37
N ALA A 261 15.67 -20.49 -5.19
CA ALA A 261 15.94 -19.72 -6.41
C ALA A 261 16.59 -18.36 -6.08
N ALA A 262 16.06 -17.66 -5.08
CA ALA A 262 16.58 -16.38 -4.62
C ALA A 262 18.01 -16.48 -4.06
N ASP A 263 18.34 -17.55 -3.34
CA ASP A 263 19.68 -17.76 -2.79
C ASP A 263 20.71 -18.07 -3.90
N LEU A 264 20.30 -18.82 -4.94
CA LEU A 264 21.11 -19.01 -6.13
C LEU A 264 21.36 -17.67 -6.84
N GLU A 265 20.31 -16.89 -7.10
CA GLU A 265 20.44 -15.60 -7.77
C GLU A 265 21.31 -14.64 -6.96
N ALA A 266 21.14 -14.58 -5.63
CA ALA A 266 21.97 -13.73 -4.78
C ALA A 266 23.41 -14.22 -4.65
N THR A 267 23.69 -15.49 -4.94
CA THR A 267 25.07 -16.01 -5.05
C THR A 267 25.74 -15.53 -6.33
N GLU A 268 25.01 -15.55 -7.45
CA GLU A 268 25.49 -15.06 -8.75
C GLU A 268 25.57 -13.53 -8.81
N ARG A 269 24.63 -12.85 -8.14
CA ARG A 269 24.47 -11.40 -8.09
C ARG A 269 24.37 -10.91 -6.65
N PRO A 270 25.49 -10.88 -5.88
CA PRO A 270 25.48 -10.43 -4.48
C PRO A 270 24.93 -9.02 -4.28
N GLY A 271 25.04 -8.17 -5.31
CA GLY A 271 24.49 -6.81 -5.32
C GLY A 271 22.98 -6.70 -5.16
N LEU A 272 22.22 -7.80 -5.26
CA LEU A 272 20.78 -7.80 -5.02
C LEU A 272 20.40 -7.71 -3.54
N ARG A 273 21.29 -8.08 -2.61
CA ARG A 273 20.97 -8.06 -1.18
C ARG A 273 20.88 -6.62 -0.67
N LEU A 274 19.87 -6.30 0.14
CA LEU A 274 19.68 -4.98 0.76
C LEU A 274 20.92 -4.49 1.49
N ARG A 275 21.62 -5.39 2.20
CA ARG A 275 22.89 -5.07 2.88
C ARG A 275 24.03 -4.63 1.97
N ILE A 276 23.90 -4.82 0.64
CA ILE A 276 24.88 -4.43 -0.37
C ILE A 276 24.40 -3.17 -1.09
N TRP A 277 23.26 -3.20 -1.79
CA TRP A 277 22.77 -2.01 -2.50
C TRP A 277 22.32 -0.89 -1.57
N GLY A 278 21.88 -1.21 -0.35
CA GLY A 278 21.51 -0.24 0.66
C GLY A 278 22.69 0.48 1.32
N GLN A 279 23.95 0.10 1.04
CA GLN A 279 25.13 0.79 1.58
C GLN A 279 25.28 2.23 1.08
N GLN A 280 24.57 2.60 0.02
CA GLN A 280 24.49 3.98 -0.46
C GLN A 280 23.57 4.87 0.40
N MET A 281 22.81 4.27 1.33
CA MET A 281 21.91 4.97 2.25
C MET A 281 22.59 5.27 3.58
N THR A 282 21.99 6.16 4.38
CA THR A 282 22.43 6.37 5.77
C THR A 282 22.17 5.12 6.62
N GLU A 283 22.95 4.94 7.68
CA GLU A 283 22.80 3.79 8.57
C GLU A 283 21.39 3.70 9.20
N PRO A 284 20.77 4.78 9.69
CA PRO A 284 19.38 4.75 10.16
C PRO A 284 18.36 4.35 9.08
N THR A 285 18.60 4.73 7.83
CA THR A 285 17.73 4.34 6.70
C THR A 285 17.83 2.85 6.42
N LEU A 286 19.05 2.33 6.31
CA LEU A 286 19.28 0.91 6.07
C LEU A 286 18.73 0.04 7.22
N ASP A 287 18.92 0.48 8.46
CA ASP A 287 18.40 -0.21 9.65
C ASP A 287 16.86 -0.25 9.65
N LEU A 288 16.20 0.87 9.35
CA LEU A 288 14.73 0.92 9.27
C LEU A 288 14.20 -0.05 8.20
N LEU A 289 14.73 0.02 6.98
CA LEU A 289 14.29 -0.84 5.87
C LEU A 289 14.53 -2.32 6.19
N SER A 290 15.68 -2.64 6.78
CA SER A 290 16.01 -4.02 7.19
C SER A 290 15.03 -4.57 8.23
N LYS A 291 14.58 -3.73 9.17
CA LYS A 291 13.59 -4.09 10.19
C LYS A 291 12.19 -4.25 9.61
N MET A 292 11.72 -3.30 8.80
CA MET A 292 10.37 -3.34 8.22
C MET A 292 10.21 -4.47 7.21
N ASN A 293 11.23 -4.73 6.38
CA ASN A 293 11.23 -5.78 5.38
C ASN A 293 11.85 -7.10 5.85
N ASN A 294 11.95 -7.31 7.18
CA ASN A 294 12.38 -8.58 7.74
C ASN A 294 11.42 -9.71 7.29
N LEU A 295 11.98 -10.83 6.84
CA LEU A 295 11.20 -11.96 6.34
C LEU A 295 10.51 -12.78 7.44
N ASP A 296 10.89 -12.62 8.72
CA ASP A 296 10.09 -13.11 9.85
C ASP A 296 9.06 -12.05 10.26
N PRO A 297 7.74 -12.31 10.10
CA PRO A 297 6.71 -11.37 10.50
C PRO A 297 6.76 -11.00 11.99
N GLY A 298 7.23 -11.91 12.85
CA GLY A 298 7.34 -11.67 14.29
C GLY A 298 8.55 -10.85 14.70
N ALA A 299 9.52 -10.64 13.80
CA ALA A 299 10.69 -9.81 14.03
C ALA A 299 10.52 -8.37 13.51
N ARG A 300 9.41 -8.08 12.79
CA ARG A 300 9.12 -6.74 12.30
C ARG A 300 8.70 -5.83 13.45
N PRO A 301 9.07 -4.53 13.41
CA PRO A 301 8.66 -3.58 14.43
C PRO A 301 7.14 -3.36 14.37
N THR A 302 6.56 -2.93 15.49
CA THR A 302 5.23 -2.32 15.46
C THR A 302 5.29 -0.99 14.71
N ILE A 303 4.16 -0.52 14.18
CA ILE A 303 4.11 0.77 13.51
C ILE A 303 4.50 1.95 14.43
N GLN A 304 4.27 1.81 15.74
CA GLN A 304 4.72 2.81 16.72
C GLN A 304 6.25 2.86 16.81
N GLN A 305 6.92 1.71 16.82
CA GLN A 305 8.38 1.63 16.78
C GLN A 305 8.96 2.19 15.47
N VAL A 306 8.21 2.09 14.36
CA VAL A 306 8.57 2.74 13.09
C VAL A 306 8.51 4.27 13.24
N LEU A 307 7.48 4.83 13.89
CA LEU A 307 7.34 6.29 14.12
C LEU A 307 8.42 6.87 15.04
N GLU A 308 8.88 6.07 15.99
CA GLU A 308 9.92 6.42 16.98
C GLU A 308 11.34 6.14 16.48
N HIS A 309 11.48 5.63 15.25
CA HIS A 309 12.78 5.24 14.71
C HIS A 309 13.71 6.46 14.48
N PRO A 310 15.03 6.37 14.78
CA PRO A 310 16.01 7.44 14.54
C PRO A 310 16.11 7.92 13.08
N PHE A 311 15.63 7.10 12.14
CA PHE A 311 15.51 7.47 10.73
C PHE A 311 14.83 8.83 10.54
N TRP A 312 13.78 9.15 11.30
CA TRP A 312 13.05 10.40 11.11
C TRP A 312 13.84 11.65 11.49
N GLU A 313 14.78 11.53 12.44
CA GLU A 313 15.67 12.62 12.83
C GLU A 313 16.80 12.79 11.83
N ASP A 314 17.28 11.69 11.25
CA ASP A 314 18.31 11.69 10.21
C ASP A 314 17.77 12.26 8.89
N ALA A 315 16.59 11.80 8.47
CA ALA A 315 15.94 12.19 7.23
C ALA A 315 15.47 13.66 7.22
N ALA A 316 15.44 14.32 8.37
CA ALA A 316 15.10 15.74 8.51
C ALA A 316 16.32 16.68 8.41
N LYS A 317 17.55 16.15 8.34
CA LYS A 317 18.80 16.91 8.20
C LYS A 317 19.19 17.08 6.73
#